data_AF-A0A8U0UCD2-F1
#
_entry.id   AF-A0A8U0UCD2-F1
#
_cell.length_a   1.000
_cell.length_b   1.000
_cell.length_c   1.000
_cell.angle_alpha   90.00
_cell.angle_beta   90.00
_cell.angle_gamma   90.00
#
_symmetry.space_group_name_H-M   'P 1'
#
loop_
_entity.id
_entity.type
_entity.pdbx_description
1 polymer ?
#
loop_
_entity_poly.entity_id
_entity_poly.type
_entity_poly.pdbx_seq_one_letter_code
_entity_poly.pdbx_strand_id
1 'polypeptide(L)'
;MQQLGGEESLVPQPRGSLHKAGAIGLATVVMTAILVLEPESFFRHVAAAILILTVGPSLHGVFLLLEECLHHATTRYRGGRLGQMVTACVGVYTLLGVGLAVLLLGLTEPQPWRDQWSMVILAFGLYPLLKTLGVLGPSEVEVSEICEERKMNVAHGLAWSFHLGYLNLVLPRLEGSIAEFRALHTAGPFETRGSRKLLILLPLNANIAHKLEDEDTNIRFYDNLPNTEIDRAGVRGRVYKHR
;
A
#
# COMPACT_ATOMS: atom_id res chain seq x y z
N MET A 1 26.61 28.37 4.74
CA MET A 1 25.66 28.53 3.61
C MET A 1 24.27 28.43 4.19
N GLN A 2 23.49 29.50 4.09
CA GLN A 2 22.15 29.62 4.65
C GLN A 2 21.25 28.51 4.11
N GLN A 3 20.63 27.75 5.03
CA GLN A 3 19.43 27.00 4.73
C GLN A 3 18.34 28.02 4.41
N LEU A 4 17.90 28.05 3.15
CA LEU A 4 16.62 28.67 2.79
C LEU A 4 15.54 27.90 3.54
N GLY A 5 15.08 28.47 4.65
CA GLY A 5 13.91 27.99 5.37
C GLY A 5 12.67 28.19 4.51
N GLY A 6 11.84 27.14 4.42
CA GLY A 6 10.46 27.27 3.98
C GLY A 6 10.07 26.62 2.65
N GLU A 7 10.84 25.69 2.10
CA GLU A 7 10.22 24.67 1.24
C GLU A 7 9.73 23.57 2.16
N GLU A 8 8.47 23.65 2.58
CA GLU A 8 7.79 22.51 3.19
C GLU A 8 8.05 21.30 2.29
N SER A 9 8.51 20.19 2.85
CA SER A 9 8.81 19.00 2.07
C SER A 9 7.50 18.54 1.41
N LEU A 10 7.32 18.89 0.13
CA LEU A 10 6.11 18.62 -0.66
C LEU A 10 5.86 17.11 -0.82
N VAL A 11 6.88 16.30 -0.52
CA VAL A 11 6.80 14.84 -0.52
C VAL A 11 6.56 14.36 0.92
N PRO A 12 5.42 13.72 1.20
CA PRO A 12 5.15 13.19 2.53
C PRO A 12 6.18 12.11 2.89
N GLN A 13 6.61 12.11 4.16
CA GLN A 13 7.50 11.09 4.68
C GLN A 13 6.76 9.75 4.86
N PRO A 14 7.46 8.61 4.75
CA PRO A 14 6.87 7.32 5.02
C PRO A 14 6.35 7.26 6.46
N ARG A 15 5.18 6.63 6.65
CA ARG A 15 4.54 6.54 7.96
C ARG A 15 5.40 5.79 8.97
N GLY A 16 5.46 6.30 10.19
CA GLY A 16 6.16 5.68 11.32
C GLY A 16 5.31 4.68 12.11
N SER A 17 5.94 3.94 13.02
CA SER A 17 5.31 2.91 13.86
C SER A 17 4.69 3.44 15.17
N LEU A 18 4.55 4.77 15.30
CA LEU A 18 4.13 5.41 16.56
C LEU A 18 2.74 4.97 17.03
N HIS A 19 1.79 4.79 16.11
CA HIS A 19 0.45 4.29 16.43
C HIS A 19 0.50 2.87 17.02
N LYS A 20 1.40 2.01 16.53
CA LYS A 20 1.61 0.64 17.06
C LYS A 20 2.19 0.69 18.47
N ALA A 21 3.19 1.56 18.70
CA ALA A 21 3.78 1.76 20.01
C ALA A 21 2.76 2.27 21.04
N GLY A 22 1.94 3.25 20.64
CA GLY A 22 0.85 3.77 21.49
C GLY A 22 -0.18 2.69 21.85
N ALA A 23 -0.59 1.87 20.89
CA ALA A 23 -1.52 0.76 21.13
C ALA A 23 -0.94 -0.30 22.09
N ILE A 24 0.33 -0.67 21.91
CA ILE A 24 1.02 -1.60 22.81
C ILE A 24 1.09 -1.03 24.23
N GLY A 25 1.48 0.25 24.37
CA GLY A 25 1.57 0.92 25.66
C GLY A 25 0.23 0.99 26.38
N LEU A 26 -0.86 1.29 25.68
CA LEU A 26 -2.20 1.28 26.28
C LEU A 26 -2.62 -0.13 26.70
N ALA A 27 -2.39 -1.13 25.84
CA ALA A 27 -2.73 -2.52 26.14
C ALA A 27 -2.01 -3.04 27.38
N THR A 28 -0.72 -2.72 27.56
CA THR A 28 0.03 -3.14 28.76
C THR A 28 -0.50 -2.46 30.03
N VAL A 29 -0.85 -1.18 29.97
CA VAL A 29 -1.44 -0.45 31.11
C VAL A 29 -2.80 -1.03 31.50
N VAL A 30 -3.69 -1.30 30.53
CA VAL A 30 -5.01 -1.87 30.81
C VAL A 30 -4.88 -3.29 31.39
N MET A 31 -4.02 -4.12 30.82
CA MET A 31 -3.82 -5.49 31.27
C MET A 31 -3.23 -5.55 32.67
N THR A 32 -2.27 -4.68 32.99
CA THR A 32 -1.70 -4.58 34.35
C THR A 32 -2.74 -4.08 35.35
N ALA A 33 -3.59 -3.12 34.99
CA ALA A 33 -4.68 -2.67 35.85
C ALA A 33 -5.68 -3.79 36.18
N ILE A 34 -6.12 -4.58 35.18
CA ILE A 34 -7.04 -5.70 35.40
C ILE A 34 -6.37 -6.78 36.27
N LEU A 35 -5.09 -7.06 36.05
CA LEU A 35 -4.34 -8.04 36.85
C LEU A 35 -4.25 -7.64 38.33
N VAL A 36 -4.12 -6.33 38.61
CA VAL A 36 -4.06 -5.81 39.98
C VAL A 36 -5.45 -5.76 40.64
N LEU A 37 -6.49 -5.42 39.89
CA LEU A 37 -7.85 -5.28 40.41
C LEU A 37 -8.56 -6.63 40.61
N GLU A 38 -8.43 -7.55 39.66
CA GLU A 38 -9.15 -8.83 39.65
C GLU A 38 -8.28 -9.99 39.14
N PRO A 39 -7.26 -10.42 39.92
CA PRO A 39 -6.31 -11.45 39.47
C PRO A 39 -6.97 -12.79 39.16
N GLU A 40 -7.96 -13.20 39.96
CA GLU A 40 -8.68 -14.48 39.81
C GLU A 40 -9.50 -14.56 38.51
N SER A 41 -9.98 -13.41 38.01
CA SER A 41 -10.84 -13.34 36.82
C SER A 41 -10.12 -12.87 35.57
N PHE A 42 -8.82 -12.59 35.65
CA PHE A 42 -8.04 -12.00 34.56
C PHE A 42 -8.10 -12.83 33.27
N PHE A 43 -7.74 -14.12 33.34
CA PHE A 43 -7.73 -15.01 32.17
C PHE A 43 -9.11 -15.12 31.52
N ARG A 44 -10.17 -15.11 32.33
CA ARG A 44 -11.56 -15.18 31.85
C ARG A 44 -11.98 -13.92 31.10
N HIS A 45 -11.70 -12.74 31.64
CA HIS A 45 -12.01 -11.48 30.97
C HIS A 45 -11.25 -11.35 29.65
N VAL A 46 -9.98 -11.75 29.65
CA VAL A 46 -9.14 -11.77 28.45
C VAL A 46 -9.71 -12.75 27.41
N ALA A 47 -10.06 -13.97 27.82
CA ALA A 47 -10.63 -14.97 26.91
C ALA A 47 -11.98 -14.52 26.31
N ALA A 48 -12.86 -13.93 27.12
CA ALA A 48 -14.13 -13.39 26.66
C ALA A 48 -13.95 -12.22 25.68
N ALA A 49 -13.01 -11.31 25.97
CA ALA A 49 -12.70 -10.18 25.08
C ALA A 49 -12.13 -10.66 23.74
N ILE A 50 -11.17 -11.60 23.76
CA ILE A 50 -10.63 -12.19 22.52
C ILE A 50 -11.74 -12.89 21.74
N LEU A 51 -12.61 -13.67 22.40
CA LEU A 51 -13.73 -14.34 21.73
C LEU A 51 -14.65 -13.33 21.04
N ILE A 52 -15.11 -12.28 21.74
CA ILE A 52 -16.00 -11.26 21.17
C ILE A 52 -15.34 -10.55 19.98
N LEU A 53 -14.07 -10.18 20.10
CA LEU A 53 -13.32 -9.47 19.06
C LEU A 53 -13.01 -10.34 17.83
N THR A 54 -12.96 -11.67 17.98
CA THR A 54 -12.60 -12.59 16.89
C THR A 54 -13.81 -13.22 16.21
N VAL A 55 -14.90 -13.45 16.95
CA VAL A 55 -16.14 -14.02 16.41
C VAL A 55 -16.75 -13.11 15.35
N GLY A 56 -16.84 -11.80 15.60
CA GLY A 56 -17.37 -10.84 14.62
C GLY A 56 -16.69 -10.90 13.25
N PRO A 57 -15.36 -10.68 13.17
CA PRO A 57 -14.61 -10.79 11.91
C PRO A 57 -14.74 -12.16 11.25
N SER A 58 -14.78 -13.23 12.03
CA SER A 58 -14.90 -14.59 11.50
C SER A 58 -16.23 -14.82 10.80
N LEU A 59 -17.33 -14.31 11.37
CA LEU A 59 -18.67 -14.40 10.78
C LEU A 59 -18.80 -13.58 9.50
N HIS A 60 -18.27 -12.36 9.52
CA HIS A 60 -18.19 -11.57 8.30
C HIS A 60 -17.37 -12.28 7.22
N GLY A 61 -16.26 -12.91 7.60
CA GLY A 61 -15.46 -13.76 6.71
C GLY A 61 -16.22 -14.97 6.16
N VAL A 62 -17.13 -15.57 6.93
CA VAL A 62 -18.01 -16.66 6.44
C VAL A 62 -19.01 -16.14 5.40
N PHE A 63 -19.59 -14.96 5.59
CA PHE A 63 -20.47 -14.37 4.57
C PHE A 63 -19.72 -14.04 3.27
N LEU A 64 -18.50 -13.50 3.36
CA LEU A 64 -17.63 -13.29 2.21
C LEU A 64 -17.23 -14.61 1.54
N LEU A 65 -16.95 -15.65 2.34
CA LEU A 65 -16.62 -16.97 1.84
C LEU A 65 -17.78 -17.59 1.06
N LEU A 66 -19.02 -17.42 1.53
CA LEU A 66 -20.21 -17.88 0.81
C LEU A 66 -20.33 -17.18 -0.55
N GLU A 67 -20.14 -15.86 -0.58
CA GLU A 67 -20.17 -15.09 -1.84
C GLU A 67 -19.07 -15.53 -2.81
N GLU A 68 -17.83 -15.64 -2.34
CA GLU A 68 -16.68 -16.10 -3.14
C GLU A 68 -16.86 -17.54 -3.62
N CYS A 69 -17.42 -18.43 -2.79
CA CYS A 69 -17.66 -19.82 -3.16
C CYS A 69 -18.72 -19.95 -4.25
N LEU A 70 -19.80 -19.15 -4.19
CA LEU A 70 -20.91 -19.22 -5.13
C LEU A 70 -20.56 -18.59 -6.48
N HIS A 71 -19.79 -17.48 -6.50
CA HIS A 71 -19.59 -16.68 -7.72
C HIS A 71 -18.15 -16.69 -8.27
N HIS A 72 -17.14 -16.94 -7.44
CA HIS A 72 -15.73 -16.68 -7.79
C HIS A 72 -14.81 -17.90 -7.64
N ALA A 73 -15.31 -19.05 -7.19
CA ALA A 73 -14.51 -20.26 -6.99
C ALA A 73 -13.79 -20.74 -8.26
N THR A 74 -14.45 -20.68 -9.41
CA THR A 74 -13.89 -21.16 -10.68
C THR A 74 -13.07 -20.10 -11.42
N THR A 75 -13.48 -18.83 -11.37
CA THR A 75 -12.83 -17.74 -12.12
C THR A 75 -11.60 -17.18 -11.42
N ARG A 76 -11.66 -16.97 -10.10
CA ARG A 76 -10.57 -16.38 -9.31
C ARG A 76 -9.64 -17.44 -8.73
N TYR A 77 -10.21 -18.52 -8.20
CA TYR A 77 -9.43 -19.59 -7.54
C TYR A 77 -9.19 -20.83 -8.42
N ARG A 78 -9.70 -20.85 -9.67
CA ARG A 78 -9.50 -21.94 -10.63
C ARG A 78 -9.86 -23.34 -10.09
N GLY A 79 -10.85 -23.43 -9.19
CA GLY A 79 -11.20 -24.68 -8.51
C GLY A 79 -10.14 -25.16 -7.50
N GLY A 80 -9.29 -24.25 -7.02
CA GLY A 80 -8.23 -24.51 -6.06
C GLY A 80 -8.73 -24.97 -4.69
N ARG A 81 -7.79 -25.41 -3.84
CA ARG A 81 -8.07 -25.97 -2.51
C ARG A 81 -8.87 -24.97 -1.66
N LEU A 82 -10.01 -25.41 -1.12
CA LEU A 82 -10.89 -24.65 -0.22
C LEU A 82 -10.13 -23.89 0.88
N GLY A 83 -9.02 -24.43 1.39
CA GLY A 83 -8.18 -23.76 2.38
C GLY A 83 -7.59 -22.41 1.94
N GLN A 84 -7.27 -22.23 0.65
CA GLN A 84 -6.77 -20.93 0.15
C GLN A 84 -7.89 -19.87 0.15
N MET A 85 -9.11 -20.28 -0.16
CA MET A 85 -10.28 -19.40 -0.14
C MET A 85 -10.66 -19.02 1.29
N VAL A 86 -10.65 -19.99 2.21
CA VAL A 86 -10.91 -19.76 3.64
C VAL A 86 -9.86 -18.82 4.25
N THR A 87 -8.58 -19.04 3.96
CA THR A 87 -7.50 -18.17 4.47
C THR A 87 -7.55 -16.76 3.89
N ALA A 88 -8.01 -16.60 2.64
CA ALA A 88 -8.22 -15.29 2.04
C ALA A 88 -9.43 -14.53 2.63
N CYS A 89 -10.54 -15.22 2.93
CA CYS A 89 -11.78 -14.58 3.39
C CYS A 89 -11.82 -14.34 4.90
N VAL A 90 -11.34 -15.31 5.70
CA VAL A 90 -11.39 -15.23 7.16
C VAL A 90 -10.08 -14.65 7.71
N GLY A 91 -8.94 -14.92 7.05
CA GLY A 91 -7.61 -14.58 7.55
C GLY A 91 -7.03 -15.64 8.48
N VAL A 92 -5.72 -15.85 8.46
CA VAL A 92 -5.05 -16.84 9.33
C VAL A 92 -5.05 -16.39 10.80
N TYR A 93 -4.84 -15.10 11.05
CA TYR A 93 -4.71 -14.56 12.40
C TYR A 93 -6.03 -14.53 13.18
N THR A 94 -7.16 -14.33 12.51
CA THR A 94 -8.50 -14.42 13.13
C THR A 94 -8.82 -15.85 13.55
N LEU A 95 -8.50 -16.85 12.70
CA LEU A 95 -8.62 -18.26 13.04
C LEU A 95 -7.75 -18.64 14.24
N LEU A 96 -6.51 -18.14 14.30
CA LEU A 96 -5.63 -18.33 15.46
C LEU A 96 -6.21 -17.66 16.72
N GLY A 97 -6.79 -16.47 16.58
CA GLY A 97 -7.45 -15.76 17.67
C GLY A 97 -8.65 -16.53 18.25
N VAL A 98 -9.50 -17.10 17.38
CA VAL A 98 -10.60 -17.98 17.81
C VAL A 98 -10.05 -19.22 18.51
N GLY A 99 -9.02 -19.87 17.96
CA GLY A 99 -8.37 -21.02 18.59
C GLY A 99 -7.81 -20.71 19.97
N LEU A 100 -7.17 -19.55 20.13
CA LEU A 100 -6.65 -19.07 21.40
C LEU A 100 -7.77 -18.79 22.42
N ALA A 101 -8.87 -18.13 21.99
CA ALA A 101 -10.01 -17.87 22.85
C ALA A 101 -10.64 -19.16 23.37
N VAL A 102 -10.83 -20.16 22.49
CA VAL A 102 -11.38 -21.47 22.84
C VAL A 102 -10.46 -22.20 23.80
N LEU A 103 -9.14 -22.18 23.56
CA LEU A 103 -8.16 -22.79 24.45
C LEU A 103 -8.18 -22.14 25.84
N LEU A 104 -8.19 -20.82 25.92
CA LEU A 104 -8.23 -20.09 27.19
C LEU A 104 -9.53 -20.35 27.95
N LEU A 105 -10.68 -20.43 27.26
CA LEU A 105 -11.96 -20.77 27.88
C LEU A 105 -11.99 -22.21 28.40
N GLY A 106 -11.37 -23.15 27.69
CA GLY A 106 -11.25 -24.56 28.12
C GLY A 106 -10.37 -24.76 29.36
N LEU A 107 -9.52 -23.78 29.69
CA LEU A 107 -8.66 -23.80 30.89
C LEU A 107 -9.29 -23.09 32.09
N THR A 108 -10.44 -22.43 31.92
CA THR A 108 -11.15 -21.69 32.99
C THR A 108 -12.36 -22.46 33.53
N GLU A 109 -12.63 -22.33 34.82
CA GLU A 109 -13.76 -23.01 35.50
C GLU A 109 -15.13 -22.62 34.90
N PRO A 110 -16.08 -23.56 34.77
CA PRO A 110 -17.38 -23.33 34.16
C PRO A 110 -18.30 -22.45 35.03
N GLN A 111 -18.43 -21.18 34.67
CA GLN A 111 -19.40 -20.20 35.21
C GLN A 111 -20.81 -20.44 34.64
N PRO A 112 -21.93 -20.04 35.29
CA PRO A 112 -23.28 -20.12 34.73
C PRO A 112 -23.37 -19.48 33.34
N TRP A 113 -23.66 -20.32 32.36
CA TRP A 113 -23.44 -20.10 30.92
C TRP A 113 -24.33 -18.98 30.32
N ARG A 114 -25.39 -18.54 31.01
CA ARG A 114 -26.49 -17.76 30.41
C ARG A 114 -26.12 -16.33 30.01
N ASP A 115 -25.34 -15.60 30.83
CA ASP A 115 -25.05 -14.18 30.56
C ASP A 115 -24.01 -14.01 29.45
N GLN A 116 -23.07 -14.95 29.33
CA GLN A 116 -22.00 -14.90 28.33
C GLN A 116 -22.51 -15.16 26.90
N TRP A 117 -23.51 -16.04 26.73
CA TRP A 117 -24.15 -16.26 25.42
C TRP A 117 -24.93 -15.04 24.93
N SER A 118 -25.55 -14.27 25.83
CA SER A 118 -26.28 -13.06 25.43
C SER A 118 -25.37 -12.04 24.74
N MET A 119 -24.16 -11.84 25.28
CA MET A 119 -23.14 -10.95 24.72
C MET A 119 -22.59 -11.48 23.40
N VAL A 120 -22.37 -12.79 23.29
CA VAL A 120 -21.87 -13.41 22.05
C VAL A 120 -22.92 -13.35 20.94
N ILE A 121 -24.19 -13.63 21.25
CA ILE A 121 -25.31 -13.51 20.29
C ILE A 121 -25.47 -12.05 19.84
N LEU A 122 -25.35 -11.10 20.77
CA LEU A 122 -25.42 -9.68 20.44
C LEU A 122 -24.25 -9.25 19.54
N ALA A 123 -23.03 -9.70 19.84
CA ALA A 123 -21.86 -9.45 19.01
C ALA A 123 -21.99 -10.10 17.61
N PHE A 124 -22.59 -11.29 17.52
CA PHE A 124 -22.87 -12.01 16.28
C PHE A 124 -23.77 -11.19 15.34
N GLY A 125 -24.80 -10.54 15.87
CA GLY A 125 -25.72 -9.72 15.07
C GLY A 125 -25.21 -8.31 14.79
N LEU A 126 -24.65 -7.64 15.79
CA LEU A 126 -24.22 -6.24 15.67
C LEU A 126 -22.99 -6.08 14.80
N TYR A 127 -22.00 -6.96 14.90
CA TYR A 127 -20.73 -6.76 14.19
C TYR A 127 -20.91 -6.77 12.66
N PRO A 128 -21.57 -7.78 12.04
CA PRO A 128 -21.79 -7.77 10.60
C PRO A 128 -22.65 -6.59 10.15
N LEU A 129 -23.66 -6.20 10.95
CA LEU A 129 -24.53 -5.06 10.67
C LEU A 129 -23.74 -3.74 10.66
N LEU A 130 -22.93 -3.48 11.68
CA LEU A 130 -22.07 -2.30 11.75
C LEU A 130 -21.01 -2.30 10.65
N LYS A 131 -20.53 -3.48 10.25
CA LYS A 131 -19.58 -3.64 9.14
C LYS A 131 -20.23 -3.33 7.79
N THR A 132 -21.43 -3.84 7.53
CA THR A 132 -22.15 -3.58 6.27
C THR A 132 -22.65 -2.14 6.16
N LEU A 133 -22.96 -1.49 7.29
CA LEU A 133 -23.27 -0.06 7.36
C LEU A 133 -22.03 0.84 7.19
N GLY A 134 -20.82 0.26 7.11
CA GLY A 134 -19.58 1.01 6.94
C GLY A 134 -19.05 1.67 8.22
N VAL A 135 -19.70 1.51 9.37
CA VAL A 135 -19.26 2.04 10.68
C VAL A 135 -17.92 1.43 11.09
N LEU A 136 -17.72 0.15 10.81
CA LEU A 136 -16.46 -0.57 11.03
C LEU A 136 -15.62 -0.66 9.74
N GLY A 137 -15.89 0.21 8.76
CA GLY A 137 -15.07 0.35 7.56
C GLY A 137 -13.70 0.93 7.89
N PRO A 138 -12.65 0.61 7.11
CA PRO A 138 -11.36 1.26 7.29
C PRO A 138 -11.51 2.77 7.03
N SER A 139 -10.87 3.58 7.85
CA SER A 139 -10.77 5.02 7.63
C SER A 139 -9.93 5.33 6.39
N GLU A 140 -10.11 6.50 5.78
CA GLU A 140 -9.32 6.93 4.61
C GLU A 140 -7.81 6.87 4.88
N VAL A 141 -7.42 7.16 6.12
CA VAL A 141 -6.03 7.13 6.59
C VAL A 141 -5.47 5.70 6.62
N GLU A 142 -6.28 4.71 7.03
CA GLU A 142 -5.91 3.29 7.01
C GLU A 142 -5.87 2.74 5.59
N VAL A 143 -6.81 3.13 4.72
CA VAL A 143 -6.80 2.74 3.30
C VAL A 143 -5.52 3.28 2.63
N SER A 144 -5.17 4.54 2.87
CA SER A 144 -3.93 5.14 2.37
C SER A 144 -2.69 4.38 2.85
N GLU A 145 -2.63 3.97 4.11
CA GLU A 145 -1.52 3.18 4.65
C GLU A 145 -1.41 1.81 3.99
N ILE A 146 -2.53 1.09 3.85
CA ILE A 146 -2.55 -0.24 3.19
C ILE A 146 -2.07 -0.12 1.73
N CYS A 147 -2.52 0.92 1.03
CA CYS A 147 -2.16 1.15 -0.36
C CYS A 147 -0.69 1.53 -0.53
N GLU A 148 -0.12 2.31 0.39
CA GLU A 148 1.30 2.68 0.43
C GLU A 148 2.18 1.48 0.82
N GLU A 149 1.83 0.75 1.87
CA GLU A 149 2.57 -0.41 2.38
C GLU A 149 2.63 -1.54 1.34
N ARG A 150 1.50 -1.84 0.69
CA ARG A 150 1.43 -2.88 -0.34
C ARG A 150 1.89 -2.42 -1.72
N LYS A 151 2.32 -1.15 -1.87
CA LYS A 151 2.76 -0.56 -3.14
C LYS A 151 1.72 -0.70 -4.26
N MET A 152 0.43 -0.69 -3.90
CA MET A 152 -0.68 -0.88 -4.84
C MET A 152 -1.23 0.44 -5.41
N ASN A 153 -0.57 1.55 -5.10
CA ASN A 153 -0.93 2.86 -5.65
C ASN A 153 -0.63 2.94 -7.14
N VAL A 154 -1.51 3.61 -7.89
CA VAL A 154 -1.36 3.91 -9.32
C VAL A 154 -0.02 4.57 -9.60
N ALA A 155 0.41 5.49 -8.72
CA ALA A 155 1.70 6.17 -8.82
C ALA A 155 2.89 5.19 -8.85
N HIS A 156 2.84 4.12 -8.06
CA HIS A 156 3.90 3.10 -8.05
C HIS A 156 3.94 2.34 -9.38
N GLY A 157 2.77 1.95 -9.90
CA GLY A 157 2.65 1.30 -11.20
C GLY A 157 3.15 2.17 -12.35
N LEU A 158 2.80 3.46 -12.35
CA LEU A 158 3.27 4.42 -13.35
C LEU A 158 4.78 4.65 -13.26
N ALA A 159 5.33 4.77 -12.05
CA ALA A 159 6.77 4.91 -11.84
C ALA A 159 7.53 3.69 -12.37
N TRP A 160 7.06 2.47 -12.08
CA TRP A 160 7.65 1.24 -12.62
C TRP A 160 7.53 1.15 -14.13
N SER A 161 6.37 1.50 -14.68
CA SER A 161 6.13 1.52 -16.12
C SER A 161 7.06 2.51 -16.82
N PHE A 162 7.27 3.72 -16.26
CA PHE A 162 8.20 4.69 -16.81
C PHE A 162 9.66 4.23 -16.68
N HIS A 163 10.03 3.63 -15.55
CA HIS A 163 11.37 3.12 -15.32
C HIS A 163 11.72 1.98 -16.29
N LEU A 164 10.90 0.92 -16.37
CA LEU A 164 11.14 -0.24 -17.23
C LEU A 164 10.79 0.04 -18.70
N GLY A 165 9.83 0.92 -18.94
CA GLY A 165 9.32 1.29 -20.25
C GLY A 165 10.23 2.24 -21.02
N TYR A 166 10.92 3.13 -20.32
CA TYR A 166 11.69 4.21 -20.92
C TYR A 166 13.10 4.34 -20.33
N LEU A 167 13.22 4.61 -19.02
CA LEU A 167 14.52 4.94 -18.42
C LEU A 167 15.56 3.83 -18.58
N ASN A 168 15.20 2.59 -18.30
CA ASN A 168 16.10 1.45 -18.40
C ASN A 168 16.56 1.17 -19.85
N LEU A 169 15.83 1.66 -20.85
CA LEU A 169 16.20 1.51 -22.26
C LEU A 169 17.10 2.64 -22.75
N VAL A 170 16.76 3.87 -22.37
CA VAL A 170 17.39 5.09 -22.88
C VAL A 170 18.68 5.40 -22.13
N LEU A 171 18.68 5.32 -20.79
CA LEU A 171 19.80 5.79 -19.97
C LEU A 171 21.15 5.13 -20.33
N PRO A 172 21.23 3.81 -20.62
CA PRO A 172 22.50 3.19 -21.01
C PRO A 172 23.09 3.70 -22.33
N ARG A 173 22.24 4.22 -23.24
CA ARG A 173 22.65 4.70 -24.57
C ARG A 173 22.86 6.22 -24.61
N LEU A 174 22.33 6.92 -23.62
CA LEU A 174 22.32 8.39 -23.55
C LEU A 174 23.72 8.99 -23.63
N GLU A 175 24.70 8.40 -22.94
CA GLU A 175 26.09 8.90 -22.96
C GLU A 175 26.70 8.83 -24.37
N GLY A 176 26.43 7.75 -25.11
CA GLY A 176 26.86 7.60 -26.49
C GLY A 176 26.22 8.64 -27.42
N SER A 177 24.90 8.81 -27.32
CA SER A 177 24.18 9.81 -28.12
C SER A 177 24.62 11.25 -27.83
N ILE A 178 24.95 11.58 -26.57
CA ILE A 178 25.51 12.88 -26.20
C ILE A 178 26.90 13.06 -26.79
N ALA A 179 27.74 12.02 -26.79
CA ALA A 179 29.09 12.09 -27.37
C ALA A 179 29.03 12.31 -28.90
N GLU A 180 28.14 11.60 -29.60
CA GLU A 180 27.88 11.78 -31.03
C GLU A 180 27.35 13.19 -31.34
N PHE A 181 26.37 13.68 -30.56
CA PHE A 181 25.84 15.03 -30.72
C PHE A 181 26.93 16.10 -30.58
N ARG A 182 27.83 15.94 -29.61
CA ARG A 182 28.98 16.84 -29.42
C ARG A 182 29.96 16.81 -30.58
N ALA A 183 30.25 15.63 -31.12
CA ALA A 183 31.17 15.47 -32.25
C ALA A 183 30.62 16.11 -33.54
N LEU A 184 29.29 16.21 -33.68
CA LEU A 184 28.64 16.92 -34.78
C LEU A 184 28.62 18.45 -34.57
N HIS A 185 28.72 18.92 -33.32
CA HIS A 185 28.56 20.32 -32.93
C HIS A 185 29.85 20.99 -32.40
N THR A 186 31.02 20.53 -32.85
CA THR A 186 32.38 20.91 -32.41
C THR A 186 32.70 22.42 -32.50
N ALA A 187 31.85 23.24 -33.14
CA ALA A 187 32.05 24.68 -33.32
C ALA A 187 31.18 25.58 -32.39
N GLY A 188 30.37 25.00 -31.48
CA GLY A 188 29.40 25.73 -30.67
C GLY A 188 29.83 26.02 -29.21
N PRO A 189 29.20 27.00 -28.53
CA PRO A 189 29.52 27.40 -27.14
C PRO A 189 29.26 26.33 -26.06
N PHE A 190 28.76 25.15 -26.45
CA PHE A 190 28.39 24.04 -25.56
C PHE A 190 29.52 23.05 -25.25
N GLU A 191 30.71 23.20 -25.83
CA GLU A 191 31.86 22.31 -25.58
C GLU A 191 32.18 22.14 -24.08
N THR A 192 31.83 23.12 -23.24
CA THR A 192 32.24 23.18 -21.84
C THR A 192 31.11 23.20 -20.80
N ARG A 193 29.82 23.37 -21.18
CA ARG A 193 28.74 23.63 -20.19
C ARG A 193 27.50 22.72 -20.23
N GLY A 194 27.34 21.83 -21.20
CA GLY A 194 26.19 20.92 -21.25
C GLY A 194 26.24 19.83 -20.17
N SER A 195 25.13 19.58 -19.47
CA SER A 195 25.02 18.48 -18.51
C SER A 195 24.95 17.12 -19.22
N ARG A 196 25.76 16.14 -18.80
CA ARG A 196 25.67 14.73 -19.27
C ARG A 196 24.51 13.94 -18.65
N LYS A 197 23.50 14.64 -18.12
CA LYS A 197 22.39 14.06 -17.38
C LYS A 197 21.09 14.38 -18.10
N LEU A 198 20.16 13.41 -18.08
CA LEU A 198 18.79 13.66 -18.47
C LEU A 198 18.08 14.39 -17.32
N LEU A 199 17.60 15.61 -17.59
CA LEU A 199 16.78 16.37 -16.67
C LEU A 199 15.31 16.06 -16.96
N ILE A 200 14.58 15.57 -15.95
CA ILE A 200 13.16 15.22 -16.06
C ILE A 200 12.39 16.20 -15.20
N LEU A 201 11.45 16.92 -15.82
CA LEU A 201 10.57 17.84 -15.12
C LEU A 201 9.35 17.07 -14.60
N LEU A 202 9.08 17.16 -13.31
CA LEU A 202 7.90 16.57 -12.66
C LEU A 202 7.07 17.67 -12.00
N PRO A 203 6.17 18.36 -12.74
CA PRO A 203 5.31 19.37 -12.16
C PRO A 203 4.27 18.73 -11.25
N LEU A 204 4.20 19.15 -9.98
CA LEU A 204 3.30 18.57 -8.98
C LEU A 204 1.81 18.79 -9.29
N ASN A 205 1.49 19.84 -10.06
CA ASN A 205 0.12 20.15 -10.49
C ASN A 205 -0.33 19.31 -11.71
N ALA A 206 0.53 18.42 -12.22
CA ALA A 206 0.31 17.64 -13.43
C ALA A 206 -0.03 18.47 -14.69
N ASN A 207 0.24 19.78 -14.69
CA ASN A 207 0.10 20.62 -15.86
C ASN A 207 1.32 20.43 -16.77
N ILE A 208 1.11 19.85 -17.95
CA ILE A 208 2.18 19.51 -18.89
C ILE A 208 1.92 20.23 -20.20
N ALA A 209 2.75 21.23 -20.52
CA ALA A 209 2.72 21.91 -21.81
C ALA A 209 3.31 21.04 -22.91
N HIS A 210 2.84 21.25 -24.14
CA HIS A 210 3.38 20.59 -25.33
C HIS A 210 4.77 21.11 -25.71
N LYS A 211 5.07 22.38 -25.40
CA LYS A 211 6.37 23.01 -25.63
C LYS A 211 6.82 23.70 -24.36
N LEU A 212 8.09 23.54 -24.01
CA LEU A 212 8.69 24.22 -22.86
C LEU A 212 8.83 25.74 -23.09
N GLU A 213 8.89 26.16 -24.34
CA GLU A 213 8.98 27.58 -24.74
C GLU A 213 7.71 28.38 -24.40
N ASP A 214 6.57 27.70 -24.31
CA ASP A 214 5.28 28.32 -23.97
C ASP A 214 5.19 28.61 -22.46
N GLU A 215 5.96 27.90 -21.63
CA GLU A 215 5.96 28.03 -20.16
C GLU A 215 7.00 29.06 -19.67
N ASP A 216 8.15 29.16 -20.34
CA ASP A 216 9.20 30.14 -19.98
C ASP A 216 9.96 30.64 -21.22
N THR A 217 9.94 31.96 -21.41
CA THR A 217 10.66 32.67 -22.49
C THR A 217 12.19 32.50 -22.47
N ASN A 218 12.75 32.08 -21.33
CA ASN A 218 14.19 31.79 -21.20
C ASN A 218 14.56 30.41 -21.76
N ILE A 219 13.59 29.51 -21.91
CA ILE A 219 13.80 28.18 -22.47
C ILE A 219 13.61 28.27 -23.99
N ARG A 220 14.64 27.87 -24.74
CA ARG A 220 14.60 27.84 -26.20
C ARG A 220 15.06 26.48 -26.71
N PHE A 221 14.36 25.94 -27.70
CA PHE A 221 14.78 24.73 -28.37
C PHE A 221 16.07 24.97 -29.16
N TYR A 222 17.05 24.07 -29.01
CA TYR A 222 18.33 24.14 -29.72
C TYR A 222 18.37 23.11 -30.86
N ASP A 223 18.46 21.83 -30.54
CA ASP A 223 18.43 20.73 -31.51
C ASP A 223 18.09 19.39 -30.81
N ASN A 224 17.81 18.34 -31.59
CA ASN A 224 17.52 17.01 -31.08
C ASN A 224 18.80 16.17 -30.95
N LEU A 225 18.85 15.26 -29.98
CA LEU A 225 19.86 14.20 -29.95
C LEU A 225 19.61 13.17 -31.08
N PRO A 226 20.66 12.44 -31.50
CA PRO A 226 20.52 11.31 -32.42
C PRO A 226 19.44 10.32 -31.97
N ASN A 227 18.65 9.85 -32.94
CA ASN A 227 17.54 8.93 -32.68
C ASN A 227 18.06 7.59 -32.14
N THR A 228 17.40 7.07 -31.11
CA THR A 228 17.64 5.71 -30.63
C THR A 228 16.53 4.79 -31.12
N GLU A 229 16.88 3.76 -31.89
CA GLU A 229 15.92 2.76 -32.39
C GLU A 229 16.03 1.44 -31.62
N ILE A 230 14.88 0.90 -31.20
CA ILE A 230 14.79 -0.35 -30.44
C ILE A 230 13.56 -1.14 -30.87
N ASP A 231 13.73 -2.44 -31.09
CA ASP A 231 12.62 -3.36 -31.31
C ASP A 231 11.95 -3.72 -29.98
N ARG A 232 10.65 -3.47 -29.83
CA ARG A 232 9.92 -3.80 -28.58
C ARG A 232 8.44 -4.08 -28.80
N ALA A 233 7.90 -5.01 -28.02
CA ALA A 233 6.46 -5.31 -27.96
C ALA A 233 5.85 -5.62 -29.34
N GLY A 234 6.60 -6.31 -30.20
CA GLY A 234 6.18 -6.64 -31.58
C GLY A 234 6.36 -5.52 -32.60
N VAL A 235 6.83 -4.34 -32.19
CA VAL A 235 7.16 -3.22 -33.09
C VAL A 235 8.66 -3.18 -33.32
N ARG A 236 9.07 -3.28 -34.60
CA ARG A 236 10.46 -3.10 -35.01
C ARG A 236 10.78 -1.62 -35.20
N GLY A 237 12.00 -1.20 -34.86
CA GLY A 237 12.52 0.15 -35.09
C GLY A 237 11.79 1.24 -34.32
N ARG A 238 11.33 0.98 -33.09
CA ARG A 238 10.66 2.02 -32.30
C ARG A 238 11.67 3.13 -31.96
N VAL A 239 11.37 4.35 -32.41
CA VAL A 239 12.25 5.51 -32.26
C VAL A 239 12.00 6.23 -30.94
N TYR A 240 13.06 6.49 -30.19
CA TYR A 240 13.08 7.36 -29.01
C TYR A 240 13.84 8.64 -29.34
N LYS A 241 13.19 9.79 -29.09
CA LYS A 241 13.72 11.13 -29.40
C LYS A 241 13.94 11.93 -28.14
N HIS A 242 15.02 12.70 -28.10
CA HIS A 242 15.34 13.62 -27.01
C HIS A 242 15.60 15.01 -27.59
N ARG A 243 15.16 16.02 -26.85
CA ARG A 243 15.27 17.45 -27.16
C ARG A 243 16.02 18.14 -26.03
#